data_AF-A0A8T7CPK5-F1
#
_entry.id   AF-A0A8T7CPK5-F1
#
_cell.length_a   1.000
_cell.length_b   1.000
_cell.length_c   1.000
_cell.angle_alpha   90.00
_cell.angle_beta   90.00
_cell.angle_gamma   90.00
#
_symmetry.space_group_name_H-M   'P 1'
#
loop_
_entity.id
_entity.type
_entity.pdbx_description
1 polymer ?
#
loop_
_entity_poly.entity_id
_entity_poly.type
_entity_poly.pdbx_seq_one_letter_code
_entity_poly.pdbx_strand_id
1 'polypeptide(L)'
;MARKTPIERYRNVGIMAHIDAGKTTTTERVLFYTGVSHKIGEVHDGAATMDWMEQEQERGITITSAATTCFWSGMDKQYPEHRI
;
A
#
# COMPACT_ATOMS: atom_id res chain seq x y z
N MET A 1 11.26 -15.73 -18.54
CA MET A 1 11.63 -14.30 -18.55
C MET A 1 12.71 -14.07 -17.51
N ALA A 2 13.82 -13.42 -17.85
CA ALA A 2 14.82 -13.01 -16.86
C ALA A 2 14.24 -11.92 -15.95
N ARG A 3 14.57 -11.95 -14.64
CA ARG A 3 14.11 -10.94 -13.68
C ARG A 3 14.67 -9.57 -14.07
N LYS A 4 13.79 -8.56 -14.18
CA LYS A 4 14.20 -7.17 -14.42
C LYS A 4 14.80 -6.52 -13.17
N THR A 5 14.23 -6.83 -12.00
CA THR A 5 14.72 -6.35 -10.71
C THR A 5 15.60 -7.42 -10.07
N PRO A 6 16.79 -7.07 -9.55
CA PRO A 6 17.61 -8.01 -8.78
C PRO A 6 16.91 -8.46 -7.49
N ILE A 7 17.11 -9.70 -7.06
CA ILE A 7 16.37 -10.29 -5.92
C ILE A 7 16.63 -9.53 -4.62
N GLU A 8 17.84 -9.02 -4.43
CA GLU A 8 18.25 -8.19 -3.29
C GLU A 8 17.49 -6.88 -3.19
N ARG A 9 16.76 -6.47 -4.25
CA ARG A 9 15.91 -5.27 -4.28
C ARG A 9 14.41 -5.55 -4.17
N TYR A 10 14.01 -6.81 -3.93
CA TYR A 10 12.62 -7.15 -3.62
C TYR A 10 12.32 -6.93 -2.14
N ARG A 11 11.14 -6.38 -1.84
CA ARG A 11 10.63 -6.20 -0.47
C ARG A 11 9.17 -6.65 -0.41
N ASN A 12 8.96 -7.93 -0.14
CA ASN A 12 7.60 -8.43 0.11
C ASN A 12 7.20 -8.06 1.55
N VAL A 13 6.24 -7.15 1.71
CA VAL A 13 5.80 -6.64 3.01
C VAL A 13 4.31 -6.92 3.22
N GLY A 14 3.94 -7.31 4.44
CA GLY A 14 2.55 -7.40 4.88
C GLY A 14 2.28 -6.39 5.99
N ILE A 15 1.22 -5.59 5.86
CA ILE A 15 0.78 -4.63 6.88
C ILE A 15 -0.34 -5.27 7.70
N MET A 16 -0.03 -5.66 8.93
CA MET A 16 -0.96 -6.28 9.87
C MET A 16 -0.89 -5.58 11.21
N ALA A 17 -2.05 -5.32 11.82
CA ALA A 17 -2.19 -4.66 13.11
C ALA A 17 -3.59 -4.92 13.69
N HIS A 18 -3.79 -4.51 14.95
CA HIS A 18 -5.10 -4.56 15.62
C HIS A 18 -6.15 -3.69 14.91
N ILE A 19 -7.44 -3.95 15.17
CA ILE A 19 -8.55 -3.07 14.73
C ILE A 19 -8.28 -1.64 15.22
N ASP A 20 -8.56 -0.65 14.37
CA ASP A 20 -8.34 0.78 14.58
C ASP A 20 -6.88 1.24 14.76
N ALA A 21 -5.90 0.37 14.48
CA ALA A 21 -4.48 0.73 14.54
C ALA A 21 -3.94 1.37 13.23
N GLY A 22 -4.81 1.74 12.29
CA GLY A 22 -4.41 2.45 11.06
C GLY A 22 -3.69 1.60 10.00
N LYS A 23 -3.97 0.29 9.90
CA LYS A 23 -3.44 -0.60 8.85
C LYS A 23 -3.70 -0.02 7.45
N THR A 24 -4.95 0.27 7.16
CA THR A 24 -5.42 0.73 5.84
C THR A 24 -4.86 2.12 5.53
N THR A 25 -4.91 3.03 6.51
CA THR A 25 -4.30 4.36 6.40
C THR A 25 -2.81 4.28 6.08
N THR A 26 -2.08 3.36 6.72
CA THR A 26 -0.64 3.15 6.45
C THR A 26 -0.42 2.65 5.02
N THR A 27 -1.21 1.67 4.57
CA THR A 27 -1.14 1.14 3.20
C THR A 27 -1.38 2.24 2.16
N GLU A 28 -2.44 3.04 2.33
CA GLU A 28 -2.78 4.13 1.40
C GLU A 28 -1.66 5.18 1.33
N ARG A 29 -0.99 5.48 2.45
CA ARG A 29 0.18 6.38 2.47
C ARG A 29 1.38 5.80 1.74
N VAL A 30 1.64 4.50 1.85
CA VAL A 30 2.71 3.84 1.08
C VAL A 30 2.44 3.94 -0.42
N LEU A 31 1.20 3.69 -0.85
CA LEU A 31 0.80 3.82 -2.26
C LEU A 31 0.89 5.26 -2.77
N PHE A 32 0.53 6.24 -1.92
CA PHE A 32 0.67 7.65 -2.23
C PHE A 32 2.14 8.06 -2.42
N TYR A 33 3.01 7.72 -1.47
CA TYR A 33 4.41 8.11 -1.55
C TYR A 33 5.15 7.45 -2.71
N THR A 34 4.81 6.19 -3.03
CA THR A 34 5.36 5.49 -4.20
C THR A 34 4.77 5.97 -5.54
N GLY A 35 3.77 6.86 -5.52
CA GLY A 35 3.13 7.40 -6.73
C GLY A 35 2.20 6.42 -7.43
N VAL A 36 1.83 5.30 -6.79
CA VAL A 36 0.84 4.34 -7.32
C VAL A 36 -0.58 4.87 -7.17
N SER A 37 -0.86 5.60 -6.09
CA SER A 37 -2.12 6.31 -5.90
C SER A 37 -1.88 7.82 -5.84
N HIS A 38 -2.74 8.60 -6.49
CA HIS A 38 -2.70 10.06 -6.47
C HIS A 38 -3.74 10.69 -5.55
N LYS A 39 -4.52 9.87 -4.84
CA LYS A 39 -5.50 10.31 -3.85
C LYS A 39 -5.10 9.79 -2.49
N ILE A 40 -5.00 10.68 -1.51
CA ILE A 40 -4.92 10.31 -0.10
C ILE A 40 -6.36 10.09 0.34
N GLY A 41 -6.85 8.85 0.26
CA GLY A 41 -8.11 8.48 0.90
C GLY A 41 -7.85 8.17 2.37
N GLU A 42 -8.59 8.78 3.28
CA GLU A 42 -8.76 8.20 4.62
C GLU A 42 -9.94 7.22 4.59
N VAL A 43 -9.81 6.10 5.29
CA VAL A 43 -10.89 5.12 5.45
C VAL A 43 -12.17 5.75 6.02
N HIS A 44 -12.04 6.82 6.80
CA HIS A 44 -13.17 7.55 7.38
C HIS A 44 -14.02 8.31 6.36
N ASP A 45 -13.46 8.64 5.18
CA ASP A 45 -14.16 9.36 4.11
C ASP A 45 -14.73 8.44 3.02
N GLY A 46 -14.66 7.10 3.21
CA GLY A 46 -15.17 6.12 2.24
C GLY A 46 -14.39 6.08 0.90
N ALA A 47 -13.22 6.70 0.85
CA ALA A 47 -12.42 6.86 -0.38
C ALA A 47 -11.16 5.97 -0.42
N ALA A 48 -11.03 5.00 0.49
CA ALA A 48 -9.93 4.05 0.49
C ALA A 48 -10.00 3.20 -0.79
N THR A 49 -8.94 3.24 -1.59
CA THR A 49 -8.91 2.59 -2.92
C THR A 49 -8.72 1.08 -2.79
N MET A 50 -8.23 0.63 -1.62
CA MET A 50 -7.93 -0.77 -1.33
C MET A 50 -9.09 -1.56 -0.73
N ASP A 51 -10.10 -0.88 -0.16
CA ASP A 51 -11.32 -1.51 0.35
C ASP A 51 -12.36 -1.49 -0.78
N TRP A 52 -12.33 -2.47 -1.68
CA TRP A 52 -13.25 -2.51 -2.84
C TRP A 52 -14.62 -3.11 -2.49
N MET A 53 -14.75 -3.79 -1.34
CA MET A 53 -16.05 -4.30 -0.91
C MET A 53 -16.84 -3.20 -0.23
N GLU A 54 -18.10 -3.04 -0.63
CA GLU A 54 -19.04 -2.09 -0.01
C GLU A 54 -19.14 -2.29 1.51
N GLN A 55 -19.06 -3.54 1.97
CA GLN A 55 -19.04 -3.89 3.41
C GLN A 55 -17.76 -3.46 4.15
N GLU A 56 -16.62 -3.42 3.47
CA GLU A 56 -15.36 -2.91 4.04
C GLU A 56 -15.46 -1.39 4.21
N GLN A 57 -15.99 -0.69 3.21
CA GLN A 57 -16.20 0.76 3.23
C GLN A 57 -17.26 1.19 4.27
N GLU A 58 -18.42 0.52 4.31
CA GLU A 58 -19.50 0.85 5.27
C GLU A 58 -19.08 0.68 6.73
N ARG A 59 -18.19 -0.27 7.01
CA ARG A 59 -17.80 -0.64 8.37
C ARG A 59 -16.42 -0.14 8.77
N GLY A 60 -15.65 0.42 7.84
CA GLY A 60 -14.27 0.86 8.07
C GLY A 60 -13.33 -0.29 8.49
N ILE A 61 -13.57 -1.50 7.99
CA ILE A 61 -12.74 -2.69 8.30
C ILE A 61 -12.15 -3.29 7.04
N THR A 62 -10.93 -3.81 7.15
CA THR A 62 -10.33 -4.63 6.08
C THR A 62 -10.68 -6.09 6.29
N ILE A 63 -11.37 -6.70 5.33
CA ILE A 63 -11.82 -8.10 5.34
C ILE A 63 -10.93 -8.95 4.42
N THR A 64 -10.55 -8.41 3.27
CA THR A 64 -9.68 -9.06 2.28
C THR A 64 -8.31 -8.41 2.18
N SER A 65 -7.28 -9.24 2.00
CA SER A 65 -5.94 -8.76 1.68
C SER A 65 -5.86 -8.37 0.20
N ALA A 66 -5.62 -7.10 -0.08
CA ALA A 66 -5.22 -6.63 -1.40
C ALA A 66 -3.69 -6.70 -1.57
N ALA A 67 -3.22 -7.12 -2.74
CA ALA A 67 -1.80 -7.20 -3.07
C ALA A 67 -1.47 -6.20 -4.19
N THR A 68 -0.57 -5.26 -3.88
CA THR A 68 -0.12 -4.25 -4.84
C THR A 68 1.40 -4.26 -4.92
N THR A 69 1.94 -4.04 -6.12
CA THR A 69 3.37 -3.84 -6.34
C THR A 69 3.64 -2.36 -6.57
N CYS A 70 4.62 -1.80 -5.86
CA CYS A 70 5.07 -0.44 -6.03
C CYS A 70 6.60 -0.38 -6.15
N PHE A 71 7.11 0.78 -6.56
CA PHE A 71 8.55 1.00 -6.73
C PHE A 71 8.98 2.18 -5.86
N TRP A 72 10.09 2.01 -5.15
CA TRP A 72 10.55 3.01 -4.20
C TRP A 72 12.06 3.20 -4.23
N SER A 73 12.49 4.46 -4.27
CA SER A 73 13.91 4.85 -4.31
C SER A 73 14.33 5.65 -3.07
N GLY A 74 13.50 5.66 -2.03
CA GLY A 74 13.64 6.54 -0.87
C GLY A 74 12.99 7.92 -1.09
N MET A 75 12.69 8.63 -0.01
CA MET A 75 12.02 9.94 -0.05
C MET A 75 12.83 10.97 -0.86
N ASP A 76 14.15 10.97 -0.69
CA ASP A 76 15.07 11.86 -1.40
C ASP A 76 15.64 11.21 -2.67
N LYS A 77 15.06 10.08 -3.10
CA LYS A 77 15.55 9.26 -4.24
C LYS A 77 17.02 8.83 -4.09
N GLN A 78 17.47 8.66 -2.86
CA GLN A 78 18.86 8.38 -2.52
C GLN A 78 19.28 6.92 -2.71
N TYR A 79 18.33 6.00 -2.89
CA TYR A 79 18.59 4.58 -3.05
C TYR A 79 18.30 4.11 -4.48
N PRO A 80 18.95 3.03 -4.95
CA PRO A 80 18.50 2.32 -6.13
C PRO A 80 17.03 1.92 -5.99
N GLU A 81 16.30 1.88 -7.11
CA GLU A 81 14.89 1.51 -7.09
C GLU A 81 14.69 0.08 -6.56
N HIS A 82 13.79 -0.03 -5.58
CA HIS A 82 13.34 -1.29 -4.98
C HIS A 82 11.93 -1.60 -5.46
N ARG A 83 11.65 -2.89 -5.69
CA ARG A 83 10.31 -3.39 -5.94
C ARG A 83 9.73 -3.84 -4.60
N ILE A 84 8.69 -3.16 -4.15
CA ILE A 84 7.95 -3.47 -2.91
C ILE A 84 6.65 -4.16 -3.32
#